data_AF-A0A346R3H0-F1
#
_entry.id   AF-A0A346R3H0-F1
#
_cell.length_a   1.000
_cell.length_b   1.000
_cell.length_c   1.000
_cell.angle_alpha   90.00
_cell.angle_beta   90.00
_cell.angle_gamma   90.00
#
_symmetry.space_group_name_H-M   'P 1'
#
loop_
_entity.id
_entity.type
_entity.pdbx_description
1 polymer ?
#
loop_
_entity_poly.entity_id
_entity_poly.type
_entity_poly.pdbx_seq_one_letter_code
_entity_poly.pdbx_strand_id
1 'polypeptide(L)'
;MAASAWRDGYVRFDLEPMIDALSASEDFERLKACFADLPVDPYNEDAGRYRRLARGLYSPWKAVFEWLPDHIGATGKAVTEFFQGDHNAEHPGRVRYFATIPRTSSTMRPCGRSS
;
A
#
# COMPACT_ATOMS: atom_id res chain seq x y z
N MET A 1 -2.98 -19.86 15.47
CA MET A 1 -2.88 -19.06 14.24
C MET A 1 -1.48 -19.09 13.62
N ALA A 2 -0.41 -18.73 14.34
CA ALA A 2 0.95 -18.78 13.78
C ALA A 2 1.35 -20.20 13.27
N ALA A 3 0.93 -21.26 13.99
CA ALA A 3 1.31 -22.63 13.66
C ALA A 3 0.88 -23.12 12.25
N SER A 4 -0.28 -22.69 11.73
CA SER A 4 -0.71 -23.09 10.39
C SER A 4 0.08 -22.37 9.30
N ALA A 5 0.37 -21.08 9.48
CA ALA A 5 1.18 -20.31 8.54
C ALA A 5 2.59 -20.90 8.39
N TRP A 6 3.20 -21.38 9.48
CA TRP A 6 4.52 -22.03 9.44
C TRP A 6 4.52 -23.36 8.69
N ARG A 7 3.44 -24.13 8.76
CA ARG A 7 3.33 -25.44 8.11
C ARG A 7 2.92 -25.32 6.65
N ASP A 8 1.93 -24.48 6.38
CA ASP A 8 1.23 -24.42 5.10
C ASP A 8 1.77 -23.29 4.21
N GLY A 9 2.61 -22.41 4.75
CA GLY A 9 3.16 -21.23 4.05
C GLY A 9 2.17 -20.08 3.89
N TYR A 10 0.91 -20.26 4.30
CA TYR A 10 -0.13 -19.24 4.30
C TYR A 10 -1.19 -19.50 5.39
N VAL A 11 -1.99 -18.48 5.67
CA VAL A 11 -3.22 -18.60 6.46
C VAL A 11 -4.25 -17.62 5.89
N ARG A 12 -5.54 -17.98 5.94
CA ARG A 12 -6.64 -17.10 5.54
C ARG A 12 -7.23 -16.45 6.78
N PHE A 13 -7.48 -15.15 6.69
CA PHE A 13 -8.14 -14.39 7.74
C PHE A 13 -9.59 -14.14 7.32
N ASP A 14 -10.51 -14.38 8.26
CA ASP A 14 -11.84 -13.82 8.18
C ASP A 14 -11.79 -12.41 8.80
N LEU A 15 -12.00 -11.41 7.95
CA LEU A 15 -11.81 -10.01 8.33
C LEU A 15 -13.10 -9.34 8.81
N GLU A 16 -14.28 -9.90 8.52
CA GLU A 16 -15.56 -9.30 8.95
C GLU A 16 -15.60 -9.12 10.48
N PRO A 17 -15.31 -10.15 11.31
CA PRO A 17 -15.29 -9.99 12.76
C PRO A 17 -14.22 -9.01 13.24
N MET A 18 -13.11 -8.89 12.50
CA MET A 18 -12.01 -7.99 12.85
C MET A 18 -12.36 -6.53 12.59
N ILE A 19 -13.04 -6.24 11.46
CA ILE A 19 -13.50 -4.90 11.11
C ILE A 19 -14.48 -4.40 12.19
N ASP A 20 -15.41 -5.26 12.60
CA ASP A 20 -16.37 -4.92 13.66
C ASP A 20 -15.69 -4.71 15.01
N ALA A 21 -14.81 -5.62 15.42
CA ALA A 21 -14.07 -5.51 16.69
C ALA A 21 -13.20 -4.24 16.76
N LEU A 22 -12.68 -3.77 15.62
CA LEU A 22 -11.90 -2.54 15.51
C LEU A 22 -12.77 -1.28 15.30
N SER A 23 -14.10 -1.43 15.17
CA SER A 23 -15.01 -0.34 14.79
C SER A 23 -14.56 0.38 13.50
N ALA A 24 -14.02 -0.38 12.54
CA ALA A 24 -13.30 0.15 11.38
C ALA A 24 -14.15 0.18 10.08
N SER A 25 -15.46 -0.04 10.16
CA SER A 25 -16.33 -0.18 8.98
C SER A 25 -16.31 1.08 8.08
N GLU A 26 -16.29 2.28 8.66
CA GLU A 26 -16.19 3.52 7.89
C GLU A 26 -14.84 3.66 7.18
N ASP A 27 -13.75 3.33 7.86
CA ASP A 27 -12.41 3.39 7.28
C ASP A 27 -12.24 2.33 6.19
N PHE A 28 -12.89 1.17 6.34
CA PHE A 28 -12.95 0.14 5.31
C PHE A 28 -13.68 0.62 4.03
N GLU A 29 -14.83 1.28 4.17
CA GLU A 29 -15.53 1.85 3.00
C GLU A 29 -14.72 2.96 2.31
N ARG A 30 -13.98 3.77 3.07
CA ARG A 30 -13.06 4.77 2.49
C ARG A 30 -11.89 4.13 1.75
N LEU A 31 -11.31 3.07 2.31
CA LEU A 31 -10.28 2.27 1.64
C LEU A 31 -10.80 1.71 0.31
N LYS A 32 -12.02 1.17 0.28
CA LYS A 32 -12.66 0.72 -0.96
C LYS A 32 -12.81 1.85 -1.98
N ALA A 33 -13.23 3.04 -1.54
CA ALA A 33 -13.38 4.19 -2.43
C ALA A 33 -12.05 4.59 -3.12
N CYS A 34 -10.90 4.40 -2.46
CA CYS A 34 -9.59 4.66 -3.05
C CYS A 34 -9.23 3.74 -4.24
N PHE A 35 -9.91 2.61 -4.43
CA PHE A 35 -9.66 1.76 -5.59
C PHE A 35 -10.28 2.33 -6.87
N ALA A 36 -11.25 3.25 -6.76
CA ALA A 36 -11.92 3.84 -7.91
C ALA A 36 -11.02 4.78 -8.74
N ASP A 37 -9.93 5.28 -8.17
CA ASP A 37 -9.05 6.30 -8.78
C ASP A 37 -7.58 5.85 -8.92
N LEU A 38 -7.33 4.53 -8.91
CA LEU A 38 -5.98 4.02 -9.04
C LEU A 38 -5.40 4.34 -10.44
N PRO A 39 -4.18 4.89 -10.52
CA PRO A 39 -3.51 5.12 -11.78
C PRO A 39 -3.04 3.79 -12.38
N VAL A 40 -2.91 3.78 -13.71
CA VAL A 40 -2.31 2.68 -14.46
C VAL A 40 -0.88 2.40 -13.96
N ASP A 41 -0.49 1.14 -13.92
CA ASP A 41 0.88 0.71 -13.64
C ASP A 41 1.80 1.13 -14.80
N PRO A 42 2.74 2.07 -14.58
CA PRO A 42 3.58 2.61 -15.65
C PRO A 42 4.60 1.58 -16.19
N TYR A 43 4.71 0.42 -15.55
CA TYR A 43 5.60 -0.66 -15.98
C TYR A 43 4.88 -1.77 -16.73
N ASN A 44 3.54 -1.70 -16.86
CA ASN A 44 2.76 -2.61 -17.70
C ASN A 44 1.35 -2.03 -17.94
N GLU A 45 1.27 -1.12 -18.91
CA GLU A 45 0.09 -0.30 -19.17
C GLU A 45 -1.08 -1.11 -19.75
N ASP A 46 -0.79 -2.17 -20.52
CA ASP A 46 -1.81 -2.97 -21.23
C ASP A 46 -2.36 -4.15 -20.42
N ALA A 47 -1.78 -4.47 -19.26
CA ALA A 47 -2.20 -5.63 -18.46
C ALA A 47 -3.38 -5.36 -17.51
N GLY A 48 -4.03 -4.19 -17.60
CA GLY A 48 -5.12 -3.81 -16.69
C GLY A 48 -4.67 -3.74 -15.22
N ARG A 49 -3.39 -3.43 -14.98
CA ARG A 49 -2.81 -3.31 -13.63
C ARG A 49 -2.88 -1.85 -13.18
N TYR A 50 -3.46 -1.60 -12.02
CA TYR A 50 -3.58 -0.27 -11.41
C TYR A 50 -3.05 -0.31 -9.98
N ARG A 51 -2.22 0.66 -9.58
CA ARG A 51 -1.61 0.62 -8.24
C ARG A 51 -1.09 1.98 -7.76
N ARG A 52 -1.11 2.12 -6.44
CA ARG A 52 -0.33 3.09 -5.67
C ARG A 52 0.51 2.34 -4.65
N LEU A 53 1.59 2.95 -4.18
CA LEU A 53 2.47 2.36 -3.18
C LEU A 53 2.84 3.40 -2.12
N ALA A 54 2.90 2.99 -0.87
CA ALA A 54 3.54 3.72 0.22
C ALA A 54 4.38 2.74 1.06
N ARG A 55 5.31 3.27 1.85
CA ARG A 55 6.17 2.47 2.72
C ARG A 55 6.11 3.04 4.14
N GLY A 56 6.14 2.17 5.13
CA GLY A 56 6.24 2.55 6.52
C GLY A 56 7.15 1.61 7.28
N LEU A 57 7.63 2.08 8.42
CA LEU A 57 8.48 1.36 9.35
C LEU A 57 7.74 1.22 10.67
N TYR A 58 7.55 -0.03 11.11
CA TYR A 58 7.10 -0.32 12.46
C TYR A 58 8.32 -0.64 13.33
N SER A 59 8.46 0.06 14.46
CA SER A 59 9.46 -0.21 15.49
C SER A 59 8.82 -1.02 16.62
N PRO A 60 9.13 -2.33 16.77
CA PRO A 60 8.50 -3.18 17.78
C PRO A 60 8.83 -2.76 19.21
N TRP A 61 10.06 -2.28 19.46
CA TRP A 61 10.50 -1.89 20.81
C TRP A 61 9.81 -0.62 21.31
N LYS A 62 9.39 0.25 20.39
CA LYS A 62 8.67 1.48 20.71
C LYS A 62 7.16 1.34 20.51
N ALA A 63 6.71 0.26 19.87
CA ALA A 63 5.36 0.09 19.36
C ALA A 63 4.89 1.28 18.49
N VAL A 64 5.80 1.88 17.72
CA VAL A 64 5.53 3.05 16.88
C VAL A 64 5.58 2.67 15.40
N PHE A 65 4.62 3.17 14.63
CA PHE A 65 4.62 3.09 13.18
C PHE A 65 4.86 4.48 12.59
N GLU A 66 5.81 4.58 11.67
CA GLU A 66 6.14 5.82 10.95
C GLU A 66 6.07 5.59 9.44
N TRP A 67 5.47 6.52 8.72
CA TRP A 67 5.52 6.50 7.28
C TRP A 67 6.88 6.99 6.79
N LEU A 68 7.45 6.29 5.82
CA LEU A 68 8.62 6.79 5.12
C LEU A 68 8.21 7.92 4.16
N PRO A 69 9.08 8.92 3.95
CA PRO A 69 8.80 10.01 3.03
C PRO A 69 8.69 9.50 1.59
N ASP A 70 7.90 10.23 0.81
CA ASP A 70 7.77 10.00 -0.63
C ASP A 70 8.99 10.59 -1.35
N HIS A 71 9.35 10.02 -2.50
CA HIS A 71 10.40 10.56 -3.37
C HIS A 71 9.76 11.56 -4.35
N ILE A 72 10.45 12.66 -4.67
CA ILE A 72 10.00 13.59 -5.72
C ILE A 72 10.67 13.19 -7.03
N GLY A 73 9.88 12.63 -7.95
CA GLY A 73 10.39 12.18 -9.24
C GLY A 73 10.78 13.35 -10.15
N ALA A 74 11.42 13.03 -11.27
CA ALA A 74 11.90 14.02 -12.25
C ALA A 74 10.80 14.95 -12.81
N THR A 75 9.54 14.53 -12.77
CA THR A 75 8.37 15.31 -13.22
C THR A 75 7.79 16.22 -12.12
N GLY A 76 8.43 16.28 -10.94
CA GLY A 76 7.94 17.00 -9.77
C GLY A 76 6.81 16.30 -9.01
N LYS A 77 6.35 15.13 -9.47
CA LYS A 77 5.31 14.34 -8.80
C LYS A 77 5.88 13.45 -7.71
N ALA A 78 5.15 13.31 -6.61
CA ALA A 78 5.48 12.37 -5.54
C ALA A 78 5.31 10.92 -6.00
N VAL A 79 6.35 10.11 -5.78
CA VAL A 79 6.43 8.70 -6.14
C VAL A 79 7.02 7.88 -5.00
N THR A 80 6.73 6.59 -4.98
CA THR A 80 7.33 5.64 -4.04
C THR A 80 8.23 4.68 -4.79
N GLU A 81 9.48 4.60 -4.33
CA GLU A 81 10.49 3.69 -4.85
C GLU A 81 10.24 2.24 -4.41
N PHE A 82 10.38 1.33 -5.35
CA PHE A 82 10.25 -0.09 -5.15
C PHE A 82 11.32 -0.85 -5.92
N PHE A 83 12.23 -1.49 -5.18
CA PHE A 83 13.24 -2.38 -5.73
C PHE A 83 12.84 -3.83 -5.44
N GLN A 84 12.60 -4.62 -6.49
CA GLN A 84 12.21 -6.04 -6.36
C GLN A 84 13.41 -7.00 -6.51
N GLY A 85 14.63 -6.46 -6.66
CA GLY A 85 15.82 -7.27 -6.93
C GLY A 85 15.68 -8.14 -8.19
N ASP A 86 16.31 -9.31 -8.16
CA ASP A 86 16.29 -10.28 -9.27
C ASP A 86 15.02 -11.15 -9.28
N HIS A 87 14.11 -10.93 -8.34
CA HIS A 87 12.84 -11.66 -8.24
C HIS A 87 11.75 -11.14 -9.21
N ASN A 88 12.07 -10.13 -10.03
CA ASN A 88 11.21 -9.69 -11.12
C ASN A 88 11.87 -9.92 -12.48
N ALA A 89 11.44 -10.96 -13.18
CA ALA A 89 11.94 -11.27 -14.53
C ALA A 89 11.63 -10.17 -15.55
N GLU A 90 10.58 -9.36 -15.34
CA GLU A 90 10.20 -8.26 -16.26
C GLU A 90 11.15 -7.05 -16.12
N HIS A 91 11.75 -6.83 -14.95
CA HIS A 91 12.58 -5.65 -14.65
C HIS A 91 13.76 -5.96 -13.70
N PRO A 92 14.71 -6.82 -14.10
CA PRO A 92 15.84 -7.20 -13.26
C PRO A 92 16.73 -5.99 -12.93
N GLY A 93 17.09 -5.84 -11.66
CA GLY A 93 18.00 -4.79 -11.18
C GLY A 93 17.49 -3.35 -11.28
N ARG A 94 16.20 -3.13 -11.61
CA ARG A 94 15.63 -1.77 -11.75
C ARG A 94 14.88 -1.33 -10.51
N VAL A 95 15.13 -0.08 -10.10
CA VAL A 95 14.24 0.63 -9.18
C VAL A 95 13.01 1.09 -9.96
N ARG A 96 11.82 0.72 -9.47
CA ARG A 96 10.54 1.16 -10.04
C ARG A 96 9.93 2.25 -9.18
N TYR A 97 9.20 3.16 -9.82
CA TYR A 97 8.58 4.32 -9.19
C TYR A 97 7.07 4.26 -9.42
N PHE A 98 6.31 4.13 -8.34
CA PHE A 98 4.85 4.09 -8.41
C PHE A 98 4.23 5.36 -7.85
N ALA A 99 3.01 5.68 -8.27
CA ALA A 99 2.25 6.77 -7.66
C ALA A 99 2.09 6.54 -6.15
N THR A 100 2.27 7.59 -5.35
CA THR A 100 2.13 7.51 -3.88
C THR A 100 0.66 7.31 -3.47
N ILE A 101 0.44 6.69 -2.32
CA ILE A 101 -0.87 6.72 -1.67
C ILE A 101 -1.07 8.14 -1.07
N PRO A 102 -2.10 8.90 -1.48
CA PRO A 102 -2.30 10.26 -1.00
C PRO A 102 -2.38 10.35 0.52
N ARG A 103 -1.68 11.34 1.08
CA ARG A 103 -1.67 11.62 2.51
C ARG A 103 -2.58 12.81 2.78
N THR A 104 -3.73 12.59 3.41
CA THR A 104 -4.46 13.67 4.10
C THR A 104 -3.94 13.76 5.54
N SER A 105 -3.89 14.97 6.08
CA SER A 105 -3.13 15.36 7.26
C SER A 105 -3.47 14.57 8.56
N SER A 106 -2.39 14.24 9.28
CA SER A 106 -2.23 13.83 10.69
C SER A 106 -2.78 12.50 11.23
N THR A 107 -3.74 11.84 10.61
CA THR A 107 -4.10 10.44 10.92
C THR A 107 -4.61 9.84 9.63
N MET A 108 -3.97 8.77 9.13
CA MET A 108 -4.16 8.31 7.76
C MET A 108 -5.65 8.06 7.45
N ARG A 109 -6.31 9.00 6.78
CA ARG A 109 -7.66 8.85 6.22
C ARG A 109 -7.50 8.79 4.71
N PRO A 110 -7.32 7.60 4.13
CA PRO A 110 -7.09 7.48 2.70
C PRO A 110 -8.35 7.98 1.99
N CYS A 111 -8.16 8.97 1.12
CA CYS A 111 -9.19 9.55 0.24
C CYS A 111 -10.33 10.32 0.96
N GLY A 112 -10.11 11.62 1.19
CA GLY A 112 -11.21 12.58 1.39
C GLY A 112 -11.55 13.23 0.05
N ARG A 113 -12.83 13.19 -0.36
CA ARG A 113 -13.31 14.11 -1.41
C ARG A 113 -13.11 15.53 -0.91
N SER A 114 -12.44 16.37 -1.68
CA SER A 114 -12.60 17.82 -1.58
C SER A 114 -14.05 18.14 -1.97
N SER A 115 -14.88 18.40 -0.96
CA SER A 115 -16.14 19.14 -1.10
C SER A 115 -15.86 20.63 -1.13
#